data_AF-A0A0E1NWC8-F1
#
_entry.id   AF-A0A0E1NWC8-F1
#
_cell.length_a   1.000
_cell.length_b   1.000
_cell.length_c   1.000
_cell.angle_alpha   90.00
_cell.angle_beta   90.00
_cell.angle_gamma   90.00
#
_symmetry.space_group_name_H-M   'P 1'
#
loop_
_entity.id
_entity.type
_entity.pdbx_description
1 polymer ?
#
loop_
_entity_poly.entity_id
_entity_poly.type
_entity_poly.pdbx_seq_one_letter_code
_entity_poly.pdbx_strand_id
1 'polypeptide(L)'
;MMKYQLSFVLLLTPLAVFAEQHCPAIDAIKLIGGVYTAKATSGEEWVGILQGPLPQESGIKRFSEALFVVEGENNGNNVTGSGKFQKCTYDLQAENIQLDMYYGGTTWIASIRGKPYWEYEKGGFFEIYTCSNVAPEYCKFDILVPGSASR
;
A
#
# COMPACT_ATOMS: atom_id res chain seq x y z
N MET A 1 31.31 -43.21 -16.68
CA MET A 1 31.05 -41.75 -16.78
C MET A 1 29.55 -41.53 -16.68
N MET A 2 29.04 -41.12 -15.53
CA MET A 2 27.61 -40.84 -15.35
C MET A 2 27.44 -39.34 -15.18
N LYS A 3 26.78 -38.70 -16.17
CA LYS A 3 26.45 -37.27 -16.16
C LYS A 3 25.29 -37.07 -15.19
N TYR A 4 25.56 -36.44 -14.05
CA TYR A 4 24.50 -35.95 -13.18
C TYR A 4 23.87 -34.72 -13.83
N GLN A 5 22.62 -34.87 -14.30
CA GLN A 5 21.77 -33.73 -14.62
C GLN A 5 21.30 -33.11 -13.30
N LEU A 6 21.86 -31.96 -12.97
CA LEU A 6 21.36 -31.07 -11.93
C LEU A 6 20.09 -30.40 -12.45
N SER A 7 18.94 -31.02 -12.23
CA SER A 7 17.66 -30.34 -12.37
C SER A 7 17.52 -29.31 -11.26
N PHE A 8 17.78 -28.03 -11.58
CA PHE A 8 17.40 -26.91 -10.73
C PHE A 8 15.87 -26.79 -10.77
N VAL A 9 15.20 -27.40 -9.78
CA VAL A 9 13.78 -27.13 -9.51
C VAL A 9 13.72 -25.76 -8.84
N LEU A 10 13.34 -24.73 -9.60
CA LEU A 10 12.97 -23.42 -9.07
C LEU A 10 11.67 -23.60 -8.26
N LEU A 11 11.79 -23.70 -6.93
CA LEU A 11 10.66 -23.66 -6.01
C LEU A 11 10.07 -22.24 -6.01
N LEU A 12 9.00 -22.04 -6.77
CA LEU A 12 8.15 -20.85 -6.68
C LEU A 12 7.44 -20.89 -5.32
N THR A 13 7.92 -20.10 -4.35
CA THR A 13 7.23 -19.95 -3.06
C THR A 13 5.95 -19.14 -3.27
N PRO A 14 4.77 -19.66 -2.90
CA PRO A 14 3.51 -18.92 -3.04
C PRO A 14 3.49 -17.74 -2.08
N LEU A 15 2.94 -16.60 -2.51
CA LEU A 15 2.67 -15.47 -1.61
C LEU A 15 1.51 -15.83 -0.68
N ALA A 16 1.66 -15.54 0.62
CA ALA A 16 0.62 -15.70 1.63
C ALA A 16 0.14 -14.34 2.13
N VAL A 17 -1.14 -14.25 2.50
CA VAL A 17 -1.68 -13.07 3.19
C VAL A 17 -1.07 -13.01 4.58
N PHE A 18 -0.33 -11.93 4.83
CA PHE A 18 0.27 -11.65 6.14
C PHE A 18 -0.73 -10.94 7.05
N ALA A 19 -1.35 -9.86 6.55
CA ALA A 19 -2.30 -9.06 7.30
C ALA A 19 -3.22 -8.24 6.39
N GLU A 20 -4.47 -8.05 6.81
CA GLU A 20 -5.35 -7.00 6.26
C GLU A 20 -4.97 -5.67 6.90
N GLN A 21 -4.81 -4.62 6.08
CA GLN A 21 -4.55 -3.24 6.47
C GLN A 21 -5.57 -2.30 5.82
N HIS A 22 -5.62 -1.06 6.31
CA HIS A 22 -6.36 0.04 5.72
C HIS A 22 -5.63 1.36 5.96
N CYS A 23 -5.99 2.41 5.22
CA CYS A 23 -5.46 3.75 5.48
C CYS A 23 -5.82 4.22 6.88
N PRO A 24 -4.94 4.98 7.57
CA PRO A 24 -5.18 5.40 8.94
C PRO A 24 -6.37 6.36 9.03
N ALA A 25 -7.17 6.18 10.09
CA ALA A 25 -8.22 7.13 10.45
C ALA A 25 -7.61 8.52 10.71
N ILE A 26 -8.34 9.59 10.35
CA ILE A 26 -7.82 10.97 10.48
C ILE A 26 -7.44 11.30 11.93
N ASP A 27 -8.28 10.91 12.88
CA ASP A 27 -8.08 11.13 14.32
C ASP A 27 -6.99 10.25 14.94
N ALA A 28 -6.56 9.21 14.24
CA ALA A 28 -5.45 8.34 14.64
C ALA A 28 -4.08 8.89 14.23
N ILE A 29 -4.02 9.86 13.31
CA ILE A 29 -2.77 10.43 12.83
C ILE A 29 -2.30 11.56 13.76
N LYS A 30 -1.05 11.46 14.20
CA LYS A 30 -0.41 12.39 15.15
C LYS A 30 0.82 13.01 14.52
N LEU A 31 1.04 14.30 14.80
CA LEU A 31 2.27 14.99 14.43
C LEU A 31 3.23 15.00 15.62
N ILE A 32 4.36 14.30 15.50
CA ILE A 32 5.39 14.20 16.55
C ILE A 32 6.74 14.56 15.93
N GLY A 33 7.37 15.64 16.40
CA GLY A 33 8.70 16.04 15.93
C GLY A 33 8.78 16.33 14.43
N GLY A 34 7.68 16.75 13.81
CA GLY A 34 7.60 17.02 12.37
C GLY A 34 7.31 15.81 11.49
N VAL A 35 7.06 14.65 12.10
CA VAL A 35 6.65 13.43 11.41
C VAL A 35 5.21 13.10 11.75
N TYR A 36 4.39 12.82 10.75
CA TYR A 36 3.04 12.32 10.93
C TYR A 36 3.10 10.81 11.11
N THR A 37 2.53 10.30 12.19
CA THR A 37 2.50 8.87 12.49
C THR A 37 1.11 8.38 12.85
N ALA A 38 0.81 7.14 12.51
CA ALA A 38 -0.37 6.43 13.00
C ALA A 38 -0.05 4.95 13.21
N LYS A 39 -0.70 4.33 14.19
CA LYS A 39 -0.58 2.88 14.39
C LYS A 39 -1.29 2.16 13.26
N ALA A 40 -0.67 1.13 12.72
CA ALA A 40 -1.34 0.22 11.80
C ALA A 40 -2.10 -0.87 12.56
N THR A 41 -2.94 -1.62 11.86
CA THR A 41 -3.71 -2.74 12.43
C THR A 41 -2.77 -3.88 12.87
N SER A 42 -1.62 -4.01 12.21
CA SER A 42 -0.57 -4.97 12.58
C SER A 42 0.76 -4.57 11.97
N GLY A 43 1.87 -5.03 12.55
CA GLY A 43 3.20 -4.86 11.99
C GLY A 43 3.75 -3.46 12.25
N GLU A 44 3.98 -2.71 11.18
CA GLU A 44 4.68 -1.42 11.17
C GLU A 44 3.76 -0.25 11.54
N GLU A 45 4.33 0.97 11.62
CA GLU A 45 3.56 2.20 11.72
C GLU A 45 3.34 2.86 10.35
N TRP A 46 2.29 3.65 10.23
CA TRP A 46 2.11 4.59 9.12
C TRP A 46 2.96 5.82 9.38
N VAL A 47 3.68 6.28 8.35
CA VAL A 47 4.59 7.41 8.45
C VAL A 47 4.40 8.36 7.26
N GLY A 48 4.33 9.66 7.53
CA GLY A 48 4.30 10.71 6.52
C GLY A 48 5.18 11.88 6.91
N ILE A 49 5.93 12.41 5.93
CA ILE A 49 6.84 13.55 6.11
C ILE A 49 6.55 14.56 5.01
N LEU A 50 6.29 15.81 5.41
CA LEU A 50 6.15 16.90 4.45
C LEU A 50 7.52 17.32 3.94
N GLN A 51 7.59 17.59 2.64
CA GLN A 51 8.77 18.21 2.05
C GLN A 51 8.72 19.72 2.32
N GLY A 52 9.72 20.24 3.05
CA GLY A 52 9.81 21.66 3.38
C GLY A 52 9.32 22.00 4.79
N PRO A 53 9.08 23.29 5.08
CA PRO A 53 8.67 23.72 6.42
C PRO A 53 7.26 23.22 6.75
N LEU A 54 7.04 22.89 8.04
CA LEU A 54 5.70 22.56 8.52
C LEU A 54 4.80 23.80 8.45
N PRO A 55 3.61 23.72 7.84
CA PRO A 55 2.68 24.83 7.84
C PRO A 55 2.12 25.08 9.24
N GLN A 56 1.68 26.31 9.49
CA GLN A 56 1.05 26.69 10.76
C GLN A 56 -0.21 25.85 11.03
N GLU A 57 -1.02 25.60 10.00
CA GLU A 57 -2.20 24.73 10.05
C GLU A 57 -1.86 23.31 9.57
N SER A 58 -1.10 22.59 10.40
CA SER A 58 -0.62 21.22 10.14
C SER A 58 -1.63 20.12 10.47
N GLY A 59 -2.85 20.47 10.88
CA GLY A 59 -3.92 19.50 11.09
C GLY A 59 -4.37 18.84 9.79
N ILE A 60 -4.86 17.61 9.88
CA ILE A 60 -5.45 16.92 8.72
C ILE A 60 -6.89 17.42 8.54
N LYS A 61 -7.23 17.80 7.30
CA LYS A 61 -8.56 18.29 6.93
C LYS A 61 -9.45 17.15 6.47
N ARG A 62 -8.96 16.33 5.53
CA ARG A 62 -9.73 15.22 4.98
C ARG A 62 -8.81 14.18 4.35
N PHE A 63 -9.32 12.96 4.25
CA PHE A 63 -8.76 11.95 3.37
C PHE A 63 -9.03 12.34 1.90
N SER A 64 -8.02 12.18 1.06
CA SER A 64 -8.12 12.38 -0.38
C SER A 64 -8.33 11.05 -1.09
N GLU A 65 -7.33 10.17 -1.01
CA GLU A 65 -7.34 8.89 -1.72
C GLU A 65 -6.26 7.93 -1.21
N ALA A 66 -6.38 6.65 -1.59
CA ALA A 66 -5.32 5.66 -1.50
C ALA A 66 -4.95 5.18 -2.90
N LEU A 67 -3.67 4.87 -3.12
CA LEU A 67 -3.14 4.51 -4.43
C LEU A 67 -2.58 3.08 -4.43
N PHE A 68 -2.99 2.30 -5.43
CA PHE A 68 -2.50 0.95 -5.69
C PHE A 68 -2.14 0.80 -7.16
N VAL A 69 -0.99 0.17 -7.43
CA VAL A 69 -0.46 0.01 -8.80
C VAL A 69 -0.20 -1.46 -9.07
N VAL A 70 -0.80 -2.00 -10.13
CA VAL A 70 -0.47 -3.34 -10.62
C VAL A 70 0.72 -3.20 -11.57
N GLU A 71 1.87 -3.76 -11.16
CA GLU A 71 3.03 -3.88 -12.05
C GLU A 71 2.83 -5.11 -12.94
N GLY A 72 2.73 -4.89 -14.26
CA GLY A 72 2.61 -5.98 -15.23
C GLY A 72 3.95 -6.63 -15.52
N GLU A 73 4.14 -7.89 -15.10
CA GLU A 73 4.92 -8.81 -15.93
C GLU A 73 3.95 -9.56 -16.86
N ASN A 74 4.10 -9.33 -18.16
CA ASN A 74 3.56 -10.19 -19.22
C ASN A 74 4.24 -11.57 -19.20
N ASN A 75 4.15 -12.30 -18.08
CA ASN A 75 4.60 -13.67 -17.95
C ASN A 75 3.39 -14.55 -17.54
N GLY A 76 2.42 -14.63 -18.44
CA GLY A 76 1.60 -15.82 -18.69
C GLY A 76 0.69 -16.38 -17.58
N ASN A 77 0.71 -15.87 -16.35
CA ASN A 77 -0.09 -16.39 -15.24
C ASN A 77 -0.78 -15.24 -14.50
N ASN A 78 -1.94 -14.82 -15.02
CA ASN A 78 -2.84 -13.83 -14.43
C ASN A 78 -3.04 -14.04 -12.92
N VAL A 79 -2.47 -13.16 -12.09
CA VAL A 79 -2.94 -12.93 -10.72
C VAL A 79 -3.67 -11.60 -10.71
N THR A 80 -4.87 -11.59 -11.29
CA THR A 80 -5.79 -10.46 -11.22
C THR A 80 -6.13 -10.15 -9.76
N GLY A 81 -5.46 -9.14 -9.20
CA GLY A 81 -5.71 -8.59 -7.86
C GLY A 81 -4.49 -8.29 -6.99
N SER A 82 -3.28 -8.72 -7.38
CA SER A 82 -2.03 -8.43 -6.65
C SER A 82 -1.20 -7.35 -7.36
N GLY A 83 -0.53 -6.51 -6.58
CA GLY A 83 0.22 -5.34 -7.06
C GLY A 83 0.97 -4.69 -5.90
N LYS A 84 1.33 -3.41 -6.03
CA LYS A 84 1.96 -2.64 -4.98
C LYS A 84 1.01 -1.57 -4.43
N PHE A 85 0.68 -1.69 -3.16
CA PHE A 85 0.10 -0.58 -2.40
C PHE A 85 1.16 0.51 -2.24
N GLN A 86 0.79 1.75 -2.60
CA GLN A 86 1.72 2.87 -2.63
C GLN A 86 1.63 3.70 -1.35
N LYS A 87 0.48 4.35 -1.12
CA LYS A 87 0.32 5.39 -0.10
C LYS A 87 -1.16 5.74 0.14
N CYS A 88 -1.42 6.43 1.25
CA CYS A 88 -2.66 7.14 1.54
C CYS A 88 -2.38 8.64 1.54
N THR A 89 -3.16 9.42 0.82
CA THR A 89 -2.99 10.87 0.68
C THR A 89 -4.11 11.61 1.43
N TYR A 90 -3.71 12.62 2.21
CA TYR A 90 -4.58 13.45 3.02
C TYR A 90 -4.35 14.92 2.70
N ASP A 91 -5.42 15.70 2.63
CA ASP A 91 -5.29 17.14 2.58
C ASP A 91 -5.10 17.69 3.99
N LEU A 92 -4.18 18.63 4.14
CA LEU A 92 -4.02 19.39 5.38
C LEU A 92 -5.02 20.56 5.44
N GLN A 93 -5.14 21.14 6.62
CA GLN A 93 -5.91 22.36 6.85
C GLN A 93 -5.30 23.53 6.08
N ALA A 94 -3.98 23.63 6.08
CA ALA A 94 -3.25 24.52 5.20
C ALA A 94 -3.59 24.25 3.72
N GLU A 95 -3.98 25.30 3.01
CA GLU A 95 -4.45 25.20 1.63
C GLU A 95 -3.38 24.61 0.69
N ASN A 96 -3.82 23.72 -0.19
CA ASN A 96 -3.01 23.10 -1.25
C ASN A 96 -1.80 22.31 -0.76
N ILE A 97 -1.80 21.86 0.50
CA ILE A 97 -0.76 20.97 1.03
C ILE A 97 -1.36 19.58 1.26
N GLN A 98 -0.70 18.58 0.70
CA GLN A 98 -1.04 17.18 0.87
C GLN A 98 0.04 16.45 1.66
N LEU A 99 -0.42 15.52 2.48
CA LEU A 99 0.38 14.59 3.25
C LEU A 99 0.22 13.19 2.67
N ASP A 100 1.32 12.60 2.27
CA ASP A 100 1.38 11.18 1.92
C ASP A 100 1.81 10.36 3.14
N MET A 101 1.02 9.36 3.49
CA MET A 101 1.29 8.38 4.53
C MET A 101 1.64 7.02 3.90
N TYR A 102 2.76 6.45 4.31
CA TYR A 102 3.29 5.17 3.84
C TYR A 102 3.34 4.16 4.99
N TYR A 103 2.85 2.95 4.77
CA TYR A 103 2.93 1.88 5.76
C TYR A 103 4.38 1.36 5.85
N GLY A 104 4.99 1.43 7.04
CA GLY A 104 6.41 1.10 7.23
C GLY A 104 7.37 2.00 6.44
N GLY A 105 6.93 3.18 6.01
CA GLY A 105 7.75 4.12 5.23
C GLY A 105 8.10 3.65 3.80
N THR A 106 7.38 2.66 3.25
CA THR A 106 7.67 2.09 1.92
C THR A 106 6.40 1.62 1.20
N THR A 107 6.56 1.14 -0.03
CA THR A 107 5.51 0.48 -0.82
C THR A 107 5.54 -1.03 -0.58
N TRP A 108 4.38 -1.68 -0.64
CA TRP A 108 4.23 -3.10 -0.27
C TRP A 108 3.54 -3.90 -1.34
N ILE A 109 4.00 -5.13 -1.57
CA ILE A 109 3.24 -6.11 -2.35
C ILE A 109 1.97 -6.41 -1.58
N ALA A 110 0.83 -6.16 -2.22
CA ALA A 110 -0.47 -6.26 -1.61
C ALA A 110 -1.50 -6.78 -2.60
N SER A 111 -2.66 -7.18 -2.08
CA SER A 111 -3.84 -7.54 -2.85
C SER A 111 -5.03 -6.66 -2.47
N ILE A 112 -5.78 -6.23 -3.47
CA ILE A 112 -7.07 -5.54 -3.31
C ILE A 112 -8.25 -6.44 -3.69
N ARG A 113 -8.00 -7.73 -3.90
CA ARG A 113 -9.03 -8.70 -4.30
C ARG A 113 -10.15 -8.77 -3.26
N GLY A 114 -11.39 -8.61 -3.71
CA GLY A 114 -12.58 -8.64 -2.84
C GLY A 114 -12.76 -7.39 -1.97
N LYS A 115 -11.99 -6.32 -2.20
CA LYS A 115 -12.13 -5.03 -1.52
C LYS A 115 -12.90 -4.07 -2.45
N PRO A 116 -14.16 -3.73 -2.15
CA PRO A 116 -15.08 -3.16 -3.15
C PRO A 116 -14.86 -1.67 -3.46
N TYR A 117 -14.09 -0.96 -2.63
CA TYR A 117 -13.91 0.49 -2.75
C TYR A 117 -12.71 0.91 -3.61
N TRP A 118 -12.04 -0.06 -4.25
CA TRP A 118 -10.99 0.21 -5.21
C TRP A 118 -11.58 0.33 -6.61
N GLU A 119 -11.38 1.48 -7.22
CA GLU A 119 -11.85 1.80 -8.56
C GLU A 119 -10.66 1.89 -9.51
N TYR A 120 -10.81 1.33 -10.70
CA TYR A 120 -9.79 1.39 -11.74
C TYR A 120 -9.72 2.79 -12.34
N GLU A 121 -8.52 3.39 -12.31
CA GLU A 121 -8.27 4.68 -12.95
C GLU A 121 -7.84 4.45 -14.41
N LYS A 122 -8.73 4.80 -15.34
CA LYS A 122 -8.49 4.62 -16.77
C LYS A 122 -7.63 5.76 -17.32
N GLY A 123 -6.46 5.45 -17.87
CA GLY A 123 -5.71 6.44 -18.66
C GLY A 123 -4.18 6.35 -18.69
N GLY A 124 -3.56 5.38 -18.00
CA GLY A 124 -2.09 5.27 -17.91
C GLY A 124 -1.49 4.05 -18.63
N PHE A 125 -0.15 4.03 -18.71
CA PHE A 125 0.64 2.84 -19.07
C PHE A 125 0.57 1.74 -17.99
N PHE A 126 0.27 2.13 -16.75
CA PHE A 126 0.13 1.23 -15.61
C PHE A 126 -1.35 1.00 -15.30
N GLU A 127 -1.64 -0.19 -14.77
CA GLU A 127 -2.95 -0.48 -14.18
C GLU A 127 -3.00 0.12 -12.78
N ILE A 128 -3.69 1.26 -12.65
CA ILE A 128 -3.80 2.03 -11.41
C ILE A 128 -5.21 1.84 -10.83
N TYR A 129 -5.27 1.66 -9.52
CA TYR A 129 -6.51 1.63 -8.76
C TYR A 129 -6.43 2.67 -7.64
N THR A 130 -7.52 3.39 -7.44
CA THR A 130 -7.67 4.38 -6.39
C THR A 130 -8.83 4.01 -5.47
N CYS A 131 -8.68 4.24 -4.18
CA CYS A 131 -9.80 4.23 -3.24
C CYS A 131 -10.02 5.65 -2.71
N SER A 132 -11.15 6.26 -3.04
CA SER A 132 -11.47 7.65 -2.73
C SER A 132 -12.97 7.80 -2.44
N ASN A 133 -13.40 9.00 -2.03
CA ASN A 133 -14.80 9.32 -1.71
C ASN A 133 -15.44 8.44 -0.60
N VAL A 134 -14.62 7.76 0.19
CA VAL A 134 -15.00 6.96 1.35
C VAL A 134 -14.11 7.29 2.54
N ALA A 135 -14.50 6.85 3.73
CA ALA A 135 -13.62 6.94 4.90
C ALA A 135 -12.33 6.10 4.69
N PRO A 136 -11.15 6.54 5.16
CA PRO A 136 -9.87 5.88 4.89
C PRO A 136 -9.84 4.40 5.32
N GLU A 137 -10.62 4.04 6.34
CA GLU A 137 -10.73 2.69 6.88
C GLU A 137 -11.40 1.70 5.91
N TYR A 138 -12.11 2.21 4.91
CA TYR A 138 -12.71 1.38 3.84
C TYR A 138 -11.71 1.04 2.73
N CYS A 139 -10.59 1.75 2.64
CA CYS A 139 -9.52 1.48 1.68
C CYS A 139 -8.64 0.32 2.15
N LYS A 140 -9.25 -0.87 2.19
CA LYS A 140 -8.65 -2.11 2.68
C LYS A 140 -7.74 -2.75 1.64
N PHE A 141 -6.67 -3.39 2.09
CA PHE A 141 -5.76 -4.19 1.27
C PHE A 141 -5.11 -5.28 2.12
N ASP A 142 -4.69 -6.37 1.48
CA ASP A 142 -4.01 -7.49 2.14
C ASP A 142 -2.52 -7.43 1.81
N ILE A 143 -1.66 -7.29 2.81
CA ILE A 143 -0.20 -7.37 2.63
C ILE A 143 0.17 -8.81 2.32
N LEU A 144 0.98 -8.98 1.28
CA LEU A 144 1.46 -10.28 0.83
C LEU A 144 2.95 -10.43 1.16
N VAL A 145 3.32 -11.57 1.74
CA VAL A 145 4.73 -11.94 1.99
C VAL A 145 5.03 -13.30 1.34
N PRO A 146 6.30 -13.60 1.03
CA PRO A 146 6.68 -14.95 0.60
C PRO A 146 6.23 -15.97 1.65
N GLY A 147 5.40 -16.93 1.25
CA GLY A 147 4.95 -18.00 2.13
C GLY A 147 6.14 -18.86 2.55
N SER A 148 6.17 -19.27 3.82
CA SER A 148 7.07 -20.32 4.26
C SER A 148 6.70 -21.61 3.52
N ALA A 149 7.62 -22.15 2.73
CA ALA A 149 7.48 -23.52 2.23
C ALA A 149 7.32 -24.43 3.45
N SER A 150 6.13 -25.01 3.63
CA SER A 150 5.97 -26.09 4.61
C SER A 150 6.95 -27.19 4.22
N ARG A 151 7.85 -27.51 5.14
CA ARG A 151 8.80 -28.63 5.03
C ARG A 151 8.05 -29.96 5.07
#